data_AF-A0A812UPT1-F1
#
_entry.id   AF-A0A812UPT1-F1
#
_cell.length_a   1.000
_cell.length_b   1.000
_cell.length_c   1.000
_cell.angle_alpha   90.00
_cell.angle_beta   90.00
_cell.angle_gamma   90.00
#
_symmetry.space_group_name_H-M   'P 1'
#
loop_
_entity.id
_entity.type
_entity.pdbx_description
1 polymer ?
#
loop_
_entity_poly.entity_id
_entity_poly.type
_entity_poly.pdbx_seq_one_letter_code
_entity_poly.pdbx_strand_id
1 'polypeptide(L)'
;MPPLPRPSAGPEILSVFATENEDEIGIRTLVGDYVEKGTSHGRKYYERTQSMSEDLKVVIYYWEDTDSAEFTGWWFGDQLGGSQAWSRNPSKSQRPPKSGWTIPWDGEVRDELCVMNKTERQNEERKQALARMQDQGTRVW
;
A
#
# COMPACT_ATOMS: atom_id res chain seq x y z
N MET A 1 3.04 -16.20 -36.88
CA MET A 1 3.26 -16.29 -35.41
C MET A 1 2.51 -15.15 -34.76
N PRO A 2 1.54 -15.39 -33.86
CA PRO A 2 0.96 -14.31 -33.07
C PRO A 2 2.02 -13.77 -32.09
N PRO A 3 2.01 -12.46 -31.77
CA PRO A 3 2.87 -11.93 -30.73
C PRO A 3 2.53 -12.60 -29.39
N LEU A 4 3.56 -12.95 -28.61
CA LEU A 4 3.40 -13.43 -27.24
C LEU A 4 2.50 -12.45 -26.47
N PRO A 5 1.59 -12.92 -25.60
CA PRO A 5 0.95 -12.03 -24.66
C PRO A 5 2.07 -11.30 -23.91
N ARG A 6 2.08 -9.97 -23.97
CA ARG A 6 2.87 -9.17 -23.02
C ARG A 6 2.57 -9.75 -21.64
N PRO A 7 3.56 -9.88 -20.73
CA PRO A 7 3.24 -10.22 -19.35
C PRO A 7 2.15 -9.25 -18.92
N SER A 8 0.93 -9.75 -18.81
CA SER A 8 -0.20 -8.98 -18.32
C SER A 8 0.28 -8.53 -16.97
N ALA A 9 0.57 -7.23 -16.83
CA ALA A 9 0.96 -6.67 -15.55
C ALA A 9 -0.16 -7.09 -14.60
N GLY A 10 0.13 -8.06 -13.74
CA GLY A 10 -0.84 -8.58 -12.81
C GLY A 10 -1.35 -7.43 -11.93
N PRO A 11 -2.47 -7.62 -11.21
CA PRO A 11 -2.93 -6.60 -10.29
C PRO A 11 -1.79 -6.26 -9.32
N GLU A 12 -1.52 -4.97 -9.17
CA GLU A 12 -0.47 -4.47 -8.27
C GLU A 12 -0.87 -4.81 -6.84
N ILE A 13 0.00 -5.50 -6.08
CA ILE A 13 -0.29 -5.91 -4.71
C ILE A 13 0.51 -5.02 -3.77
N LEU A 14 -0.17 -4.31 -2.88
CA LEU A 14 0.43 -3.59 -1.77
C LEU A 14 0.46 -4.49 -0.54
N SER A 15 1.55 -4.43 0.18
CA SER A 15 1.75 -5.07 1.48
C SER A 15 1.82 -3.95 2.51
N VAL A 16 0.83 -3.91 3.39
CA VAL A 16 0.77 -2.98 4.52
C VAL A 16 1.21 -3.73 5.76
N PHE A 17 2.24 -3.24 6.44
CA PHE A 17 2.82 -3.86 7.63
C PHE A 17 3.26 -2.75 8.59
N ALA A 18 3.32 -3.05 9.89
CA ALA A 18 3.90 -2.11 10.84
C ALA A 18 5.40 -2.36 11.00
N THR A 19 6.18 -1.29 11.15
CA THR A 19 7.61 -1.37 11.49
C THR A 19 7.83 -1.46 13.00
N GLU A 20 6.95 -0.82 13.77
CA GLU A 20 6.94 -0.77 15.23
C GLU A 20 5.48 -0.84 15.74
N ASN A 21 5.28 -1.33 16.98
CA ASN A 21 3.98 -1.49 17.67
C ASN A 21 2.81 -2.07 16.82
N GLU A 22 3.01 -3.26 16.25
CA GLU A 22 1.95 -4.02 15.55
C GLU A 22 0.70 -4.31 16.41
N ASP A 23 0.80 -4.22 17.74
CA ASP A 23 -0.30 -4.50 18.66
C ASP A 23 -1.34 -3.36 18.75
N GLU A 24 -1.10 -2.18 18.15
CA GLU A 24 -2.12 -1.14 18.14
C GLU A 24 -3.35 -1.60 17.34
N ILE A 25 -4.54 -1.54 17.94
CA ILE A 25 -5.78 -2.04 17.33
C ILE A 25 -6.06 -1.37 15.97
N GLY A 26 -5.71 -0.08 15.83
CA GLY A 26 -5.80 0.64 14.56
C GLY A 26 -4.87 0.06 13.49
N ILE A 27 -3.59 -0.07 13.81
CA ILE A 27 -2.56 -0.58 12.90
C ILE A 27 -2.85 -2.03 12.50
N ARG A 28 -3.10 -2.95 13.45
CA ARG A 28 -3.38 -4.38 13.14
C ARG A 28 -4.58 -4.55 12.21
N THR A 29 -5.53 -3.62 12.27
CA THR A 29 -6.74 -3.64 11.44
C THR A 29 -6.42 -3.28 9.99
N LEU A 30 -5.42 -2.44 9.78
CA LEU A 30 -4.95 -1.96 8.47
C LEU A 30 -3.86 -2.84 7.86
N VAL A 31 -3.06 -3.51 8.68
CA VAL A 31 -2.02 -4.45 8.23
C VAL A 31 -2.64 -5.58 7.39
N GLY A 32 -2.01 -5.89 6.27
CA GLY A 32 -2.46 -6.93 5.34
C GLY A 32 -1.99 -6.71 3.90
N ASP A 33 -2.28 -7.68 3.05
CA ASP A 33 -2.09 -7.57 1.60
C ASP A 33 -3.32 -6.92 0.95
N TYR A 34 -3.10 -5.94 0.09
CA TYR A 34 -4.11 -5.23 -0.68
C TYR A 34 -3.84 -5.45 -2.16
N VAL A 35 -4.87 -5.83 -2.89
CA VAL A 35 -4.80 -6.08 -4.32
C VAL A 35 -5.44 -4.94 -5.08
N GLU A 36 -4.78 -4.48 -6.13
CA GLU A 36 -5.37 -3.53 -7.07
C GLU A 36 -6.64 -4.11 -7.67
N LYS A 37 -7.72 -3.34 -7.57
CA LYS A 37 -9.03 -3.73 -8.05
C LYS A 37 -9.51 -2.89 -9.22
N GLY A 38 -9.05 -1.65 -9.29
CA GLY A 38 -9.37 -0.76 -10.39
C GLY A 38 -8.76 0.63 -10.21
N THR A 39 -9.36 1.62 -10.86
CA THR A 39 -8.91 3.02 -10.86
C THR A 39 -10.08 3.93 -10.48
N SER A 40 -9.87 4.81 -9.51
CA SER A 40 -10.80 5.84 -9.02
C SER A 40 -10.15 7.23 -9.16
N HIS A 41 -10.88 8.22 -9.69
CA HIS A 41 -10.37 9.59 -9.92
C HIS A 41 -9.00 9.64 -10.66
N GLY A 42 -8.77 8.72 -11.60
CA GLY A 42 -7.51 8.63 -12.36
C GLY A 42 -6.34 7.97 -11.59
N ARG A 43 -6.59 7.42 -10.39
CA ARG A 43 -5.59 6.73 -9.57
C ARG A 43 -6.04 5.33 -9.16
N LYS A 44 -5.09 4.42 -8.96
CA LYS A 44 -5.41 3.03 -8.60
C LYS A 44 -5.95 2.95 -7.17
N TYR A 45 -6.96 2.11 -6.97
CA TYR A 45 -7.45 1.76 -5.64
C TYR A 45 -7.21 0.28 -5.36
N TYR A 46 -7.05 -0.04 -4.08
CA TYR A 46 -6.62 -1.35 -3.63
C TYR A 46 -7.55 -1.84 -2.54
N GLU A 47 -8.02 -3.08 -2.63
CA GLU A 47 -8.86 -3.69 -1.60
C GLU A 47 -8.07 -4.78 -0.88
N ARG A 48 -8.25 -4.87 0.43
CA ARG A 48 -7.59 -5.90 1.24
C ARG A 48 -8.02 -7.30 0.78
N THR A 49 -7.05 -8.17 0.52
CA THR A 49 -7.32 -9.54 0.08
C THR A 49 -7.76 -10.46 1.21
N GLN A 50 -7.30 -10.19 2.43
CA GLN A 50 -7.57 -11.02 3.61
C GLN A 50 -8.16 -10.15 4.70
N SER A 51 -9.47 -10.27 4.89
CA SER A 51 -10.16 -9.58 5.95
C SER A 51 -10.11 -10.37 7.25
N MET A 52 -9.79 -9.70 8.37
CA MET A 52 -9.87 -10.29 9.72
C MET A 52 -11.30 -10.75 10.06
N SER A 53 -12.32 -10.12 9.45
CA SER A 53 -13.74 -10.44 9.64
C SER A 53 -14.50 -10.15 8.33
N GLU A 54 -15.59 -10.86 8.06
CA GLU A 54 -16.39 -10.68 6.84
C GLU A 54 -16.94 -9.24 6.69
N ASP A 55 -17.23 -8.59 7.81
CA ASP A 55 -17.71 -7.21 7.87
C ASP A 55 -16.60 -6.17 7.77
N LEU A 56 -15.34 -6.55 7.95
CA LEU A 56 -14.20 -5.63 8.00
C LEU A 56 -13.46 -5.62 6.67
N LYS A 57 -14.00 -4.88 5.71
CA LYS A 57 -13.34 -4.60 4.43
C LYS A 57 -12.50 -3.35 4.58
N VAL A 58 -11.28 -3.37 4.05
CA VAL A 58 -10.42 -2.19 4.06
C VAL A 58 -10.01 -1.91 2.63
N VAL A 59 -10.20 -0.66 2.22
CA VAL A 59 -9.92 -0.18 0.88
C VAL A 59 -9.02 1.05 0.99
N ILE A 60 -7.96 1.04 0.19
CA ILE A 60 -7.04 2.15 0.01
C ILE A 60 -7.44 2.89 -1.25
N TYR A 61 -7.80 4.16 -1.11
CA TYR A 61 -8.21 4.98 -2.24
C TYR A 61 -7.74 6.41 -2.09
N TYR A 62 -7.68 7.10 -3.22
CA TYR A 62 -7.40 8.53 -3.23
C TYR A 62 -8.72 9.29 -3.24
N TRP A 63 -8.83 10.25 -2.34
CA TRP A 63 -9.93 11.21 -2.28
C TRP A 63 -9.39 12.58 -2.64
N GLU A 64 -10.06 13.25 -3.57
CA GLU A 64 -9.78 14.63 -3.92
C GLU A 64 -11.02 15.45 -3.63
N ASP A 65 -10.87 16.38 -2.69
CA ASP A 65 -11.93 17.32 -2.36
C ASP A 65 -11.63 18.66 -3.03
N THR A 66 -12.55 19.10 -3.88
CA THR A 66 -12.39 20.32 -4.67
C THR A 66 -12.57 21.60 -3.83
N ASP A 67 -13.24 21.49 -2.68
CA ASP A 67 -13.55 22.61 -1.80
C ASP A 67 -12.53 22.73 -0.67
N SER A 68 -12.10 21.59 -0.13
CA SER A 68 -11.23 21.48 1.03
C SER A 68 -9.99 20.66 0.71
N ALA A 69 -8.93 21.34 0.26
CA ALA A 69 -7.63 20.71 -0.04
C ALA A 69 -7.02 19.94 1.16
N GLU A 70 -7.51 20.20 2.37
CA GLU A 70 -7.11 19.56 3.63
C GLU A 70 -7.57 18.09 3.75
N PHE A 71 -8.65 17.72 3.05
CA PHE A 71 -9.15 16.34 2.98
C PHE A 71 -8.69 15.60 1.72
N THR A 72 -7.96 16.29 0.84
CA THR A 72 -7.39 15.68 -0.36
C THR A 72 -6.18 14.83 0.00
N GLY A 73 -6.20 13.56 -0.37
CA GLY A 73 -5.13 12.63 -0.04
C GLY A 73 -5.51 11.17 -0.22
N TRP A 74 -4.68 10.28 0.33
CA TRP A 74 -4.94 8.86 0.42
C TRP A 74 -5.67 8.51 1.71
N TRP A 75 -6.61 7.59 1.60
CA TRP A 75 -7.48 7.18 2.70
C TRP A 75 -7.56 5.66 2.78
N PHE A 76 -7.60 5.16 4.02
CA PHE A 76 -8.03 3.82 4.37
C PHE A 76 -9.46 3.93 4.89
N GLY A 77 -10.41 3.30 4.20
CA GLY A 77 -11.79 3.26 4.64
C GLY A 77 -12.44 1.92 4.37
N ASP A 78 -13.68 1.76 4.81
CA ASP A 78 -14.43 0.51 4.67
C ASP A 78 -14.76 0.19 3.21
N GLN A 79 -14.95 1.26 2.43
CA GLN A 79 -15.25 1.24 1.02
C GLN A 79 -14.78 2.55 0.35
N LEU A 80 -14.82 2.59 -0.98
CA LEU A 80 -14.49 3.78 -1.76
C LEU A 80 -15.45 4.93 -1.42
N GLY A 81 -14.93 6.00 -0.82
CA GLY A 81 -15.76 7.15 -0.39
C GLY A 81 -16.76 6.81 0.71
N GLY A 82 -16.51 5.74 1.49
CA GLY A 82 -17.33 5.37 2.63
C GLY A 82 -17.29 6.40 3.76
N SER A 83 -18.28 6.32 4.65
CA SER A 83 -18.34 7.20 5.84
C SER A 83 -17.31 6.82 6.91
N GLN A 84 -16.74 5.61 6.85
CA GLN A 84 -15.81 5.11 7.85
C GLN A 84 -14.38 5.16 7.31
N ALA A 85 -13.58 6.06 7.87
CA ALA A 85 -12.16 6.16 7.65
C ALA A 85 -11.40 5.68 8.88
N TRP A 86 -10.34 4.92 8.67
CA TRP A 86 -9.42 4.49 9.73
C TRP A 86 -8.12 5.26 9.70
N SER A 87 -7.63 5.59 8.51
CA SER A 87 -6.38 6.31 8.34
C SER A 87 -6.40 7.23 7.13
N ARG A 88 -5.65 8.33 7.23
CA ARG A 88 -5.47 9.28 6.13
C ARG A 88 -4.01 9.65 5.93
N ASN A 89 -3.68 10.09 4.72
CA ASN A 89 -2.41 10.69 4.39
C ASN A 89 -2.61 11.79 3.32
N PRO A 90 -2.24 13.05 3.59
CA PRO A 90 -2.47 14.18 2.66
C PRO A 90 -1.61 14.15 1.39
N SER A 91 -0.87 13.05 1.14
CA SER A 91 -0.03 12.91 -0.04
C SER A 91 -0.83 12.92 -1.35
N LYS A 92 -0.37 13.71 -2.31
CA LYS A 92 -0.93 13.80 -3.67
C LYS A 92 -0.24 12.87 -4.67
N SER A 93 0.57 11.93 -4.19
CA SER A 93 1.27 10.95 -5.02
C SER A 93 0.33 10.04 -5.81
N GLN A 94 0.71 9.65 -7.02
CA GLN A 94 -0.04 8.70 -7.89
C GLN A 94 -0.27 7.32 -7.26
N ARG A 95 0.54 6.99 -6.25
CA ARG A 95 0.46 5.77 -5.46
C ARG A 95 0.38 6.13 -3.97
N PRO A 96 -0.17 5.21 -3.14
CA PRO A 96 -0.18 5.42 -1.71
C PRO A 96 1.25 5.57 -1.18
N PRO A 97 1.51 6.57 -0.32
CA PRO A 97 2.82 6.80 0.26
C PRO A 97 3.21 5.68 1.22
N LYS A 98 4.52 5.47 1.36
CA LYS A 98 5.06 4.39 2.20
C LYS A 98 4.80 4.63 3.69
N SER A 99 4.91 5.87 4.15
CA SER A 99 4.75 6.24 5.56
C SER A 99 4.05 7.60 5.68
N GLY A 100 3.90 8.10 6.92
CA GLY A 100 3.19 9.35 7.20
C GLY A 100 1.66 9.19 7.31
N TRP A 101 1.18 8.00 7.66
CA TRP A 101 -0.23 7.70 7.81
C TRP A 101 -0.75 8.13 9.18
N THR A 102 -1.90 8.79 9.24
CA THR A 102 -2.50 9.25 10.50
C THR A 102 -3.47 8.18 11.00
N ILE A 103 -3.31 7.69 12.24
CA ILE A 103 -4.17 6.64 12.81
C ILE A 103 -4.54 7.04 14.25
N PRO A 104 -5.84 7.23 14.56
CA PRO A 104 -6.98 7.31 13.62
C PRO A 104 -6.81 8.47 12.62
N TRP A 105 -7.65 8.57 11.58
CA TRP A 105 -7.51 9.61 10.55
C TRP A 105 -7.41 11.05 11.10
N ASP A 106 -8.02 11.36 12.24
CA ASP A 106 -7.96 12.67 12.91
C ASP A 106 -6.88 12.75 14.03
N GLY A 107 -6.11 11.68 14.21
CA GLY A 107 -5.13 11.55 15.28
C GLY A 107 -3.73 12.06 14.90
N GLU A 108 -2.73 11.39 15.46
CA GLU A 108 -1.33 11.67 15.19
C GLU A 108 -0.80 10.83 14.01
N VAL A 109 0.23 11.35 13.35
CA VAL A 109 0.93 10.62 12.29
C VAL A 109 1.70 9.47 12.91
N ARG A 110 1.39 8.26 12.45
CA ARG A 110 2.06 7.00 12.79
C ARG A 110 2.98 6.62 11.63
N ASP A 111 4.28 6.84 11.82
CA ASP A 111 5.28 6.39 10.84
C ASP A 111 5.49 4.86 10.89
N GLU A 112 4.94 4.24 11.93
CA GLU A 112 4.92 2.81 12.17
C GLU A 112 4.18 2.05 11.07
N LEU A 113 3.12 2.63 10.47
CA LEU A 113 2.41 2.00 9.37
C LEU A 113 3.16 2.19 8.05
N CYS A 114 3.67 1.09 7.50
CA CYS A 114 4.34 1.05 6.22
C CYS A 114 3.48 0.43 5.12
N VAL A 115 3.31 1.14 4.00
CA VAL A 115 2.62 0.67 2.79
C VAL A 115 3.62 0.50 1.67
N MET A 116 3.89 -0.73 1.27
CA MET A 116 4.89 -1.00 0.24
C MET A 116 4.35 -1.92 -0.83
N ASN A 117 4.74 -1.71 -2.08
CA ASN A 117 4.39 -2.65 -3.13
C ASN A 117 5.09 -4.00 -2.89
N LYS A 118 4.33 -5.10 -2.91
CA LYS A 118 4.86 -6.46 -2.74
C LYS A 118 5.89 -6.80 -3.82
N THR A 119 5.65 -6.34 -5.04
CA THR A 119 6.60 -6.46 -6.16
C THR A 119 7.87 -5.67 -5.92
N GLU A 120 7.78 -4.45 -5.38
CA GLU A 120 8.96 -3.63 -5.09
C GLU A 120 9.83 -4.28 -4.01
N ARG A 121 9.21 -4.72 -2.91
CA ARG A 121 9.91 -5.43 -1.82
C ARG A 121 10.65 -6.67 -2.34
N GLN A 122 9.97 -7.53 -3.10
CA GLN A 122 10.59 -8.72 -3.69
C GLN A 122 11.72 -8.38 -4.66
N ASN A 123 11.57 -7.30 -5.43
CA ASN A 123 12.59 -6.87 -6.37
C ASN A 123 13.85 -6.37 -5.63
N GLU A 124 13.69 -5.63 -4.54
CA GLU A 124 14.81 -5.18 -3.70
C GLU A 124 15.54 -6.36 -3.06
N GLU A 125 14.81 -7.31 -2.47
CA GLU A 125 15.39 -8.52 -1.86
C GLU A 125 16.13 -9.37 -2.91
N ARG A 126 15.53 -9.57 -4.09
CA ARG A 126 16.20 -10.26 -5.21
C ARG A 126 17.45 -9.52 -5.65
N LYS A 127 17.40 -8.19 -5.81
CA LYS A 127 18.54 -7.38 -6.25
C LYS A 127 19.68 -7.43 -5.23
N GLN A 128 19.37 -7.37 -3.93
CA GLN A 128 20.36 -7.52 -2.87
C GLN A 128 20.96 -8.93 -2.82
N ALA A 129 20.14 -9.98 -2.95
CA ALA A 129 20.62 -11.36 -3.00
C ALA A 129 21.53 -11.60 -4.22
N LEU A 130 21.14 -11.10 -5.40
CA LEU A 130 21.95 -11.13 -6.62
C LEU A 130 23.27 -10.37 -6.45
N ALA A 131 23.25 -9.17 -5.86
CA ALA A 131 24.46 -8.40 -5.59
C ALA A 131 25.42 -9.14 -4.64
N ARG A 132 24.90 -9.78 -3.58
CA ARG A 132 25.71 -10.60 -2.66
C ARG A 132 26.27 -11.86 -3.34
N MET A 133 25.53 -12.46 -4.26
CA MET A 133 26.02 -13.60 -5.04
C MET A 133 27.10 -13.21 -6.05
N GLN A 134 27.00 -12.01 -6.66
CA GLN A 134 28.01 -11.50 -7.59
C GLN A 134 29.30 -11.05 -6.89
N ASP A 135 29.20 -10.50 -5.68
CA ASP A 135 30.36 -10.10 -4.87
C ASP A 135 31.22 -11.31 -4.45
N GLN A 136 30.60 -12.43 -4.07
CA GLN A 136 31.32 -13.65 -3.70
C GLN A 136 31.99 -14.39 -4.87
N GLY A 137 31.60 -14.10 -6.11
CA GLY A 137 32.17 -14.73 -7.31
C GLY A 137 33.44 -14.05 -7.85
N THR A 138 33.81 -12.88 -7.32
CA THR A 138 34.86 -12.03 -7.92
C THR A 138 36.19 -12.05 -7.15
N ARG A 139 36.31 -12.87 -6.10
CA ARG A 139 37.50 -12.92 -5.23
C ARG A 139 38.22 -14.26 -5.28
N VAL A 140 38.52 -14.71 -6.49
CA VAL A 140 39.59 -15.67 -6.77
C VAL A 140 40.37 -15.13 -7.97
N TRP A 141 41.68 -15.39 -7.99
CA TRP A 141 42.76 -14.82 -8.82
C TRP A 141 43.46 -13.61 -8.18
#